data_AF-A0A6G2TTV9-F1
#
_entry.id   AF-A0A6G2TTV9-F1
#
_cell.length_a   1.000
_cell.length_b   1.000
_cell.length_c   1.000
_cell.angle_alpha   90.00
_cell.angle_beta   90.00
_cell.angle_gamma   90.00
#
_symmetry.space_group_name_H-M   'P 1'
#
loop_
_entity.id
_entity.type
_entity.pdbx_description
1 polymer ?
#
loop_
_entity_poly.entity_id
_entity_poly.type
_entity_poly.pdbx_seq_one_letter_code
_entity_poly.pdbx_strand_id
1 'polypeptide(L)'
;MHADLSRITYRPERHYSAVVAQQGRVQLDADANEQTAIQLFQARTLAADLIGQHGGPQDATGFRIELRGGSHELDDLLIGGGRYYVDGIQCDATRPQPGVPVPAEGAEGQGGADDPGVPAGAPATWTYWDQPDGFRDPERPGDRLPTTFPYLACLKVWERSVTAAEDPALREVALGAALPDTAARAKVVWQVLPLPGAELGLGGDNPPADDIRAAFTRWAQRAAAPASRLAARSERPGHADDDPCLVAPDARYRGPENQLYRVEVHEGGTAQEATFKWSRENGSVTFPVDELDGTWVDLATLGSDDKLDLNVGDRVEFVDTAYTSRGAAEPLLRVAEVDLPGRRVRLSDEPAPGVGRRPELHPFLRRWDQQEGGWQGRRGARTDRLRHGAVRVEEGGWLPLEDGIEVYFGTGGTYRTGDFWLIPARTATGDVEWPTDAARRPLLQAPAGIAVHYAPLAWVRGDRQITDLRLAFRPLSAGIPATSDAPPAAGPGAGTADPATDAAATRPNRSQTTAAAEAAVDEEGAG
;
A
#
# COMPACT_ATOMS: atom_id res chain seq x y z
N MET A 1 3.91 -0.16 -3.48
CA MET A 1 4.75 -1.25 -2.96
C MET A 1 6.08 -1.15 -3.68
N HIS A 2 7.12 -0.72 -2.97
CA HIS A 2 8.50 -0.69 -3.46
C HIS A 2 9.18 -1.94 -2.92
N ALA A 3 9.39 -2.92 -3.80
CA ALA A 3 10.00 -4.22 -3.51
C ALA A 3 10.48 -4.82 -4.83
N ASP A 4 11.56 -5.60 -4.78
CA ASP A 4 12.05 -6.33 -5.94
C ASP A 4 11.12 -7.51 -6.24
N LEU A 5 10.39 -7.44 -7.34
CA LEU A 5 9.30 -8.34 -7.69
C LEU A 5 9.38 -8.68 -9.17
N SER A 6 9.05 -9.93 -9.53
CA SER A 6 9.04 -10.32 -10.94
C SER A 6 7.84 -9.73 -11.70
N ARG A 7 6.66 -9.74 -11.06
CA ARG A 7 5.38 -9.17 -11.54
C ARG A 7 4.29 -9.29 -10.47
N ILE A 8 3.16 -8.60 -10.70
CA ILE A 8 1.91 -8.81 -9.96
C ILE A 8 0.89 -9.45 -10.91
N THR A 9 0.34 -10.61 -10.54
CA THR A 9 -0.59 -11.38 -11.38
C THR A 9 -2.04 -11.37 -10.92
N TYR A 10 -2.31 -10.91 -9.68
CA TYR A 10 -3.66 -10.89 -9.13
C TYR A 10 -4.63 -10.06 -9.98
N ARG A 11 -5.75 -10.70 -10.36
CA ARG A 11 -6.81 -10.14 -11.21
C ARG A 11 -8.19 -10.44 -10.62
N PRO A 12 -8.80 -9.52 -9.85
CA PRO A 12 -10.07 -9.77 -9.15
C PRO A 12 -11.21 -10.17 -10.12
N GLU A 13 -11.19 -9.66 -11.35
CA GLU A 13 -12.19 -9.92 -12.39
C GLU A 13 -12.14 -11.35 -12.96
N ARG A 14 -11.07 -12.11 -12.67
CA ARG A 14 -10.94 -13.52 -13.09
C ARG A 14 -11.52 -14.50 -12.07
N HIS A 15 -11.86 -14.04 -10.87
CA HIS A 15 -12.50 -14.83 -9.82
C HIS A 15 -11.70 -16.08 -9.40
N TYR A 16 -10.37 -16.04 -9.46
CA TYR A 16 -9.55 -17.11 -8.89
C TYR A 16 -9.70 -17.14 -7.36
N SER A 17 -9.85 -18.33 -6.80
CA SER A 17 -10.03 -18.54 -5.37
C SER A 17 -8.77 -19.00 -4.64
N ALA A 18 -7.78 -19.52 -5.37
CA ALA A 18 -6.47 -19.93 -4.85
C ALA A 18 -5.45 -20.14 -5.98
N VAL A 19 -4.17 -20.15 -5.63
CA VAL A 19 -3.04 -20.59 -6.43
C VAL A 19 -2.70 -22.04 -6.04
N VAL A 20 -2.53 -22.90 -7.04
CA VAL A 20 -2.23 -24.34 -6.83
C VAL A 20 -0.81 -24.64 -7.32
N ALA A 21 0.11 -24.85 -6.37
CA ALA A 21 1.46 -25.29 -6.67
C ALA A 21 1.44 -26.70 -7.28
N GLN A 22 2.23 -26.92 -8.33
CA GLN A 22 2.30 -28.20 -9.04
C GLN A 22 3.62 -28.90 -8.77
N GLN A 23 3.57 -30.22 -8.60
CA GLN A 23 4.74 -31.04 -8.31
C GLN A 23 5.82 -30.89 -9.39
N GLY A 24 7.06 -30.67 -8.95
CA GLY A 24 8.24 -30.57 -9.83
C GLY A 24 8.39 -29.25 -10.57
N ARG A 25 7.54 -28.24 -10.31
CA ARG A 25 7.64 -26.91 -10.93
C ARG A 25 8.31 -25.88 -10.02
N VAL A 26 9.06 -24.98 -10.63
CA VAL A 26 9.67 -23.81 -9.97
C VAL A 26 8.57 -22.92 -9.41
N GLN A 27 8.73 -22.46 -8.17
CA GLN A 27 7.84 -21.49 -7.54
C GLN A 27 8.34 -20.06 -7.81
N LEU A 28 7.41 -19.15 -8.10
CA LEU A 28 7.71 -17.74 -8.30
C LEU A 28 7.20 -16.91 -7.12
N ASP A 29 7.84 -15.78 -6.85
CA ASP A 29 7.35 -14.77 -5.90
C ASP A 29 5.92 -14.32 -6.25
N ALA A 30 5.64 -14.17 -7.55
CA ALA A 30 4.33 -13.76 -8.06
C ALA A 30 3.20 -14.70 -7.62
N ASP A 31 3.45 -16.02 -7.56
CA ASP A 31 2.46 -17.01 -7.18
C ASP A 31 2.07 -16.89 -5.69
N ALA A 32 3.07 -16.71 -4.81
CA ALA A 32 2.85 -16.50 -3.38
C ALA A 32 2.18 -15.15 -3.09
N ASN A 33 2.59 -14.11 -3.81
CA ASN A 33 2.01 -12.78 -3.71
C ASN A 33 0.54 -12.78 -4.20
N GLU A 34 0.23 -13.47 -5.29
CA GLU A 34 -1.14 -13.62 -5.79
C GLU A 34 -2.03 -14.39 -4.80
N GLN A 35 -1.54 -15.49 -4.22
CA GLN A 35 -2.29 -16.21 -3.19
C GLN A 35 -2.66 -15.31 -2.00
N THR A 36 -1.70 -14.49 -1.54
CA THR A 36 -1.92 -13.55 -0.44
C THR A 36 -2.95 -12.48 -0.83
N ALA A 37 -2.86 -11.94 -2.04
CA ALA A 37 -3.79 -10.94 -2.55
C ALA A 37 -5.23 -11.49 -2.64
N ILE A 38 -5.40 -12.73 -3.12
CA ILE A 38 -6.71 -13.41 -3.18
C ILE A 38 -7.31 -13.54 -1.78
N GLN A 39 -6.54 -14.00 -0.80
CA GLN A 39 -7.00 -14.18 0.58
C GLN A 39 -7.38 -12.85 1.23
N LEU A 40 -6.56 -11.80 1.05
CA LEU A 40 -6.84 -10.46 1.57
C LEU A 40 -8.11 -9.89 0.95
N PHE A 41 -8.31 -10.03 -0.36
CA PHE A 41 -9.53 -9.60 -1.04
C PHE A 41 -10.75 -10.30 -0.44
N GLN A 42 -10.74 -11.64 -0.36
CA GLN A 42 -11.85 -12.40 0.21
C GLN A 42 -12.15 -12.01 1.67
N ALA A 43 -11.12 -11.86 2.51
CA ALA A 43 -11.28 -11.49 3.91
C ALA A 43 -11.86 -10.08 4.09
N ARG A 44 -11.40 -9.11 3.28
CA ARG A 44 -11.89 -7.72 3.32
C ARG A 44 -13.30 -7.61 2.76
N THR A 45 -13.60 -8.27 1.65
CA THR A 45 -14.96 -8.32 1.10
C THR A 45 -15.93 -8.92 2.12
N LEU A 46 -15.58 -10.04 2.74
CA LEU A 46 -16.40 -10.63 3.80
C LEU A 46 -16.61 -9.66 4.98
N ALA A 47 -15.55 -9.00 5.43
CA ALA A 47 -15.65 -8.03 6.52
C ALA A 47 -16.55 -6.83 6.14
N ALA A 48 -16.41 -6.30 4.92
CA ALA A 48 -17.23 -5.20 4.42
C ALA A 48 -18.70 -5.60 4.24
N ASP A 49 -18.99 -6.82 3.77
CA ASP A 49 -20.36 -7.32 3.59
C ASP A 49 -21.09 -7.50 4.94
N LEU A 50 -20.37 -7.89 5.99
CA LEU A 50 -20.94 -8.11 7.33
C LEU A 50 -21.04 -6.83 8.17
N ILE A 51 -20.04 -5.95 8.08
CA ILE A 51 -19.94 -4.73 8.92
C ILE A 51 -20.56 -3.52 8.22
N GLY A 52 -20.58 -3.51 6.88
CA GLY A 52 -20.80 -2.35 6.05
C GLY A 52 -19.50 -1.61 5.74
N GLN A 53 -19.62 -0.40 5.17
CA GLN A 53 -18.48 0.39 4.71
C GLN A 53 -17.49 0.73 5.85
N HIS A 54 -18.00 0.95 7.07
CA HIS A 54 -17.15 1.19 8.23
C HIS A 54 -17.89 0.89 9.55
N GLY A 55 -17.16 0.46 10.57
CA GLY A 55 -17.72 0.22 11.90
C GLY A 55 -16.75 -0.46 12.86
N GLY A 56 -17.00 -0.36 14.16
CA GLY A 56 -16.19 -0.97 15.21
C GLY A 56 -16.98 -2.00 16.04
N PRO A 57 -16.32 -2.98 16.68
CA PRO A 57 -16.99 -3.87 17.63
C PRO A 57 -17.56 -3.07 18.80
N GLN A 58 -18.81 -3.31 19.20
CA GLN A 58 -19.51 -2.46 20.18
C GLN A 58 -18.72 -2.21 21.48
N ASP A 59 -18.10 -3.25 22.04
CA ASP A 59 -17.37 -3.14 23.32
C ASP A 59 -15.90 -2.72 23.16
N ALA A 60 -15.45 -2.52 21.92
CA ALA A 60 -14.07 -2.12 21.60
C ALA A 60 -14.02 -1.12 20.42
N THR A 61 -15.04 -0.26 20.29
CA THR A 61 -15.15 0.68 19.17
C THR A 61 -14.10 1.77 19.30
N GLY A 62 -13.07 1.69 18.48
CA GLY A 62 -11.94 2.63 18.48
C GLY A 62 -12.26 4.01 17.92
N PHE A 63 -11.25 4.88 17.92
CA PHE A 63 -11.25 6.19 17.26
C PHE A 63 -12.29 7.18 17.79
N ARG A 64 -12.68 7.09 19.06
CA ARG A 64 -13.52 8.12 19.70
C ARG A 64 -12.77 9.45 19.66
N ILE A 65 -13.41 10.49 19.15
CA ILE A 65 -12.81 11.83 19.05
C ILE A 65 -13.30 12.71 20.18
N GLU A 66 -12.37 13.35 20.88
CA GLU A 66 -12.65 14.41 21.86
C GLU A 66 -11.79 15.63 21.55
N LEU A 67 -12.39 16.82 21.54
CA LEU A 67 -11.69 18.07 21.26
C LEU A 67 -11.09 18.60 22.57
N ARG A 68 -9.77 18.76 22.58
CA ARG A 68 -9.03 19.40 23.65
C ARG A 68 -8.52 20.74 23.15
N GLY A 69 -8.78 21.80 23.90
CA GLY A 69 -8.26 23.13 23.59
C GLY A 69 -8.11 23.97 24.85
N GLY A 70 -7.35 25.05 24.77
CA GLY A 70 -7.12 26.02 25.84
C GLY A 70 -6.94 27.42 25.24
N SER A 71 -7.09 28.48 26.04
CA SER A 71 -7.02 29.86 25.54
C SER A 71 -5.63 30.29 25.01
N HIS A 72 -4.61 29.44 25.17
CA HIS A 72 -3.21 29.70 24.79
C HIS A 72 -2.47 28.49 24.19
N GLU A 73 -3.16 27.39 23.87
CA GLU A 73 -2.56 26.20 23.27
C GLU A 73 -3.20 25.94 21.90
N LEU A 74 -2.47 25.30 20.99
CA LEU A 74 -3.05 24.79 19.74
C LEU A 74 -4.15 23.78 20.09
N ASP A 75 -5.24 23.80 19.32
CA ASP A 75 -6.28 22.78 19.45
C ASP A 75 -5.70 21.38 19.16
N ASP A 76 -6.26 20.38 19.83
CA ASP A 76 -5.85 18.99 19.76
C ASP A 76 -7.08 18.07 19.75
N LEU A 77 -6.95 16.88 19.17
CA LEU A 77 -7.97 15.83 19.21
C LEU A 77 -7.42 14.64 19.98
N LEU A 78 -8.09 14.23 21.06
CA LEU A 78 -7.86 12.92 21.65
C LEU A 78 -8.54 11.86 20.79
N ILE A 79 -7.80 10.79 20.50
CA ILE A 79 -8.22 9.67 19.67
C ILE A 79 -8.23 8.42 20.56
N GLY A 80 -9.43 7.89 20.83
CA GLY A 80 -9.63 6.71 21.66
C GLY A 80 -9.07 5.43 21.04
N GLY A 81 -8.46 4.57 21.87
CA GLY A 81 -8.01 3.24 21.47
C GLY A 81 -9.16 2.28 21.15
N GLY A 82 -8.85 1.13 20.56
CA GLY A 82 -9.81 0.11 20.11
C GLY A 82 -9.74 -0.15 18.61
N ARG A 83 -10.67 -0.95 18.09
CA ARG A 83 -10.68 -1.40 16.69
C ARG A 83 -11.78 -0.73 15.88
N TYR A 84 -11.50 -0.50 14.61
CA TYR A 84 -12.45 0.02 13.63
C TYR A 84 -12.13 -0.52 12.24
N TYR A 85 -13.14 -0.86 11.47
CA TYR A 85 -13.00 -1.37 10.11
C TYR A 85 -13.41 -0.28 9.11
N VAL A 86 -12.68 -0.18 8.01
CA VAL A 86 -12.99 0.71 6.87
C VAL A 86 -12.81 -0.09 5.58
N ASP A 87 -13.87 -0.26 4.81
CA ASP A 87 -13.93 -1.12 3.61
C ASP A 87 -13.32 -2.52 3.84
N GLY A 88 -13.60 -3.09 5.02
CA GLY A 88 -13.08 -4.39 5.44
C GLY A 88 -11.64 -4.39 5.97
N ILE A 89 -10.92 -3.27 5.90
CA ILE A 89 -9.57 -3.12 6.45
C ILE A 89 -9.65 -2.83 7.95
N GLN A 90 -9.05 -3.69 8.77
CA GLN A 90 -8.97 -3.49 10.22
C GLN A 90 -7.93 -2.42 10.56
N CYS A 91 -8.36 -1.41 11.32
CA CYS A 91 -7.50 -0.43 11.97
C CYS A 91 -7.54 -0.65 13.49
N ASP A 92 -6.35 -0.70 14.11
CA ASP A 92 -6.21 -0.79 15.56
C ASP A 92 -5.58 0.51 16.10
N ALA A 93 -6.34 1.24 16.90
CA ALA A 93 -5.91 2.45 17.59
C ALA A 93 -5.43 2.16 19.02
N THR A 94 -5.38 0.91 19.46
CA THR A 94 -4.90 0.55 20.80
C THR A 94 -3.45 0.96 20.95
N ARG A 95 -3.17 1.89 21.86
CA ARG A 95 -1.80 2.36 22.13
C ARG A 95 -1.01 1.25 22.82
N PRO A 96 0.13 0.80 22.26
CA PRO A 96 0.97 -0.21 22.89
C PRO A 96 1.44 0.29 24.27
N GLN A 97 1.31 -0.56 25.28
CA GLN A 97 1.87 -0.28 26.60
C GLN A 97 3.36 -0.64 26.60
N PRO A 98 4.23 0.19 27.21
CA PRO A 98 5.63 -0.18 27.40
C PRO A 98 5.75 -1.52 28.14
N GLY A 99 6.73 -2.34 27.75
CA GLY A 99 7.07 -3.54 28.50
C GLY A 99 7.58 -3.21 29.90
N VAL A 100 7.47 -4.15 30.82
CA VAL A 100 8.04 -4.02 32.17
C VAL A 100 9.50 -4.49 32.12
N PRO A 101 10.50 -3.62 32.40
CA PRO A 101 11.90 -4.03 32.39
C PRO A 101 12.19 -5.02 33.53
N VAL A 102 13.15 -5.92 33.31
CA VAL A 102 13.69 -6.76 34.39
C VAL A 102 14.39 -5.84 35.41
N PRO A 103 14.14 -5.98 36.72
CA PRO A 103 14.85 -5.22 37.74
C PRO A 103 16.36 -5.39 37.59
N ALA A 104 17.13 -4.32 37.73
CA ALA A 104 18.59 -4.40 37.70
C ALA A 104 19.12 -5.31 38.82
N GLU A 105 20.12 -6.14 38.53
CA GLU A 105 20.79 -6.95 39.56
C GLU A 105 21.34 -6.04 40.67
N GLY A 106 20.99 -6.34 41.92
CA GLY A 106 21.35 -5.53 43.10
C GLY A 106 20.30 -4.49 43.52
N ALA A 107 19.16 -4.38 42.83
CA ALA A 107 18.02 -3.55 43.23
C ALA A 107 17.11 -4.21 44.29
N GLU A 108 17.64 -5.17 45.07
CA GLU A 108 16.93 -5.68 46.24
C GLU A 108 17.08 -4.68 47.40
N GLY A 109 16.03 -3.88 47.65
CA GLY A 109 15.87 -3.22 48.95
C GLY A 109 15.70 -1.69 48.99
N GLN A 110 15.38 -1.01 47.89
CA GLN A 110 14.98 0.41 47.94
C GLN A 110 13.59 0.65 47.32
N GLY A 111 12.62 -0.22 47.63
CA GLY A 111 11.22 0.00 47.32
C GLY A 111 10.56 0.91 48.35
N GLY A 112 10.93 2.20 48.38
CA GLY A 112 10.09 3.24 48.97
C GLY A 112 8.94 3.55 48.01
N ALA A 113 7.73 3.78 48.51
CA ALA A 113 6.52 4.05 47.73
C ALA A 113 6.55 5.34 46.86
N ASP A 114 7.69 6.03 46.81
CA ASP A 114 7.96 7.26 46.08
C ASP A 114 9.25 7.11 45.26
N ASP A 115 9.38 6.07 44.43
CA ASP A 115 10.43 6.00 43.42
C ASP A 115 10.09 6.99 42.27
N PRO A 116 10.85 8.10 42.08
CA PRO A 116 10.53 9.13 41.09
C PRO A 116 10.65 8.66 39.63
N GLY A 117 11.06 7.41 39.41
CA GLY A 117 11.42 6.86 38.10
C GLY A 117 10.36 6.00 37.41
N VAL A 118 9.23 5.65 38.04
CA VAL A 118 8.15 4.93 37.35
C VAL A 118 7.41 5.95 36.48
N PRO A 119 7.52 5.91 35.14
CA PRO A 119 6.78 6.82 34.30
C PRO A 119 5.29 6.58 34.57
N ALA A 120 4.52 7.66 34.78
CA ALA A 120 3.07 7.58 34.73
C ALA A 120 2.69 6.76 33.49
N GLY A 121 1.88 5.72 33.66
CA GLY A 121 1.57 4.76 32.60
C GLY A 121 1.21 5.49 31.30
N ALA A 122 1.75 5.02 30.17
CA ALA A 122 1.55 5.66 28.87
C ALA A 122 0.05 5.91 28.64
N PRO A 123 -0.33 7.09 28.13
CA PRO A 123 -1.73 7.44 27.94
C PRO A 123 -2.42 6.38 27.07
N ALA A 124 -3.66 6.03 27.40
CA ALA A 124 -4.42 5.02 26.65
C ALA A 124 -4.92 5.53 25.27
N THR A 125 -4.79 6.84 25.02
CA THR A 125 -5.26 7.53 23.82
C THR A 125 -4.09 8.05 23.00
N TRP A 126 -4.33 8.25 21.70
CA TRP A 126 -3.48 9.09 20.86
C TRP A 126 -4.00 10.53 20.87
N THR A 127 -3.18 11.46 20.41
CA THR A 127 -3.53 12.84 20.11
C THR A 127 -3.47 13.08 18.61
N TYR A 128 -3.99 14.21 18.14
CA TYR A 128 -3.89 14.59 16.73
C TYR A 128 -2.42 14.74 16.30
N TRP A 129 -1.57 15.17 17.23
CA TRP A 129 -0.15 15.42 17.01
C TRP A 129 0.71 14.16 17.09
N ASP A 130 0.39 13.23 17.99
CA ASP A 130 1.22 12.03 18.28
C ASP A 130 0.70 10.72 17.67
N GLN A 131 -0.40 10.77 16.91
CA GLN A 131 -0.93 9.62 16.20
C GLN A 131 0.13 8.93 15.32
N PRO A 132 0.15 7.58 15.27
CA PRO A 132 1.13 6.81 14.50
C PRO A 132 1.05 7.17 13.01
N ASP A 133 2.22 7.21 12.38
CA ASP A 133 2.39 7.58 10.97
C ASP A 133 1.78 8.95 10.58
N GLY A 134 1.40 9.81 11.55
CA GLY A 134 0.86 11.15 11.31
C GLY A 134 1.92 12.21 11.02
N PHE A 135 3.03 12.16 11.78
CA PHE A 135 4.20 13.04 11.68
C PHE A 135 3.85 14.53 11.46
N ARG A 136 2.91 15.04 12.25
CA ARG A 136 2.41 16.43 12.17
C ARG A 136 3.42 17.39 12.80
N ASP A 137 3.58 18.56 12.18
CA ASP A 137 4.48 19.61 12.64
C ASP A 137 3.68 20.85 13.06
N PRO A 138 3.63 21.20 14.36
CA PRO A 138 2.93 22.38 14.86
C PRO A 138 3.37 23.69 14.20
N GLU A 139 4.60 23.77 13.68
CA GLU A 139 5.12 24.95 13.00
C GLU A 139 4.62 25.06 11.55
N ARG A 140 4.08 23.98 10.97
CA ARG A 140 3.48 23.99 9.63
C ARG A 140 2.00 24.36 9.73
N PRO A 141 1.56 25.52 9.18
CA PRO A 141 0.15 25.92 9.25
C PRO A 141 -0.83 24.90 8.65
N GLY A 142 -0.41 24.19 7.59
CA GLY A 142 -1.23 23.15 6.94
C GLY A 142 -1.43 21.88 7.77
N ASP A 143 -0.65 21.68 8.84
CA ASP A 143 -0.85 20.59 9.80
C ASP A 143 -1.70 21.00 10.99
N ARG A 144 -2.10 22.26 11.14
CA ARG A 144 -2.91 22.69 12.28
C ARG A 144 -4.38 22.34 12.04
N LEU A 145 -5.09 22.02 13.13
CA LEU A 145 -6.55 21.86 13.07
C LEU A 145 -7.22 23.17 12.62
N PRO A 146 -8.34 23.10 11.88
CA PRO A 146 -9.05 24.29 11.44
C PRO A 146 -9.53 25.12 12.63
N THR A 147 -9.25 26.42 12.60
CA THR A 147 -9.82 27.39 13.55
C THR A 147 -11.26 27.75 13.21
N THR A 148 -11.69 27.43 11.99
CA THR A 148 -13.05 27.65 11.50
C THR A 148 -13.86 26.38 11.70
N PHE A 149 -14.93 26.49 12.46
CA PHE A 149 -15.92 25.43 12.65
C PHE A 149 -17.10 25.61 11.67
N PRO A 150 -17.83 24.53 11.34
CA PRO A 150 -17.56 23.14 11.73
C PRO A 150 -16.57 22.44 10.78
N TYR A 151 -15.96 21.37 11.28
CA TYR A 151 -15.20 20.41 10.46
C TYR A 151 -15.50 18.97 10.88
N LEU A 152 -15.30 18.04 9.95
CA LEU A 152 -15.38 16.61 10.19
C LEU A 152 -13.99 16.07 10.54
N ALA A 153 -13.85 15.40 11.67
CA ALA A 153 -12.72 14.49 11.88
C ALA A 153 -13.00 13.19 11.12
N CYS A 154 -12.17 12.86 10.13
CA CYS A 154 -12.29 11.65 9.34
C CYS A 154 -11.07 10.75 9.50
N LEU A 155 -11.29 9.44 9.43
CA LEU A 155 -10.24 8.44 9.38
C LEU A 155 -9.84 8.23 7.92
N LYS A 156 -8.57 8.44 7.60
CA LYS A 156 -7.93 8.07 6.33
C LYS A 156 -7.15 6.78 6.54
N VAL A 157 -7.38 5.77 5.72
CA VAL A 157 -6.75 4.44 5.83
C VAL A 157 -6.15 4.06 4.48
N TRP A 158 -4.93 3.53 4.48
CA TRP A 158 -4.31 2.97 3.28
C TRP A 158 -3.26 1.94 3.64
N GLU A 159 -2.71 1.27 2.64
CA GLU A 159 -1.58 0.37 2.81
C GLU A 159 -0.32 0.93 2.17
N ARG A 160 0.80 0.80 2.86
CA ARG A 160 2.13 1.12 2.32
C ARG A 160 3.07 -0.07 2.46
N SER A 161 4.08 -0.13 1.58
CA SER A 161 5.19 -1.06 1.77
C SER A 161 6.12 -0.55 2.86
N VAL A 162 6.72 -1.48 3.60
CA VAL A 162 7.81 -1.27 4.56
C VAL A 162 8.90 -2.27 4.22
N THR A 163 10.13 -1.81 4.04
CA THR A 163 11.31 -2.65 3.78
C THR A 163 12.27 -2.59 4.96
N ALA A 164 13.35 -3.37 4.91
CA ALA A 164 14.40 -3.33 5.94
C ALA A 164 15.11 -1.96 6.03
N ALA A 165 14.99 -1.10 5.01
CA ALA A 165 15.49 0.27 5.06
C ALA A 165 14.71 1.15 6.05
N GLU A 166 13.40 0.91 6.19
CA GLU A 166 12.53 1.64 7.13
C GLU A 166 12.40 0.93 8.48
N ASP A 167 12.42 -0.40 8.49
CA ASP A 167 12.36 -1.20 9.72
C ASP A 167 13.49 -2.26 9.69
N PRO A 168 14.67 -1.94 10.25
CA PRO A 168 15.81 -2.84 10.25
C PRO A 168 15.56 -4.20 10.91
N ALA A 169 14.55 -4.30 11.78
CA ALA A 169 14.20 -5.56 12.44
C ALA A 169 13.55 -6.58 11.49
N LEU A 170 13.10 -6.15 10.30
CA LEU A 170 12.59 -7.05 9.27
C LEU A 170 13.71 -7.91 8.63
N ARG A 171 14.96 -7.52 8.81
CA ARG A 171 16.12 -8.23 8.25
C ARG A 171 16.49 -9.44 9.12
N GLU A 172 16.68 -10.60 8.48
CA GLU A 172 17.30 -11.74 9.15
C GLU A 172 18.81 -11.50 9.31
N VAL A 173 19.23 -11.21 10.54
CA VAL A 173 20.62 -10.89 10.87
C VAL A 173 21.55 -12.07 10.58
N ALA A 174 21.07 -13.31 10.68
CA ALA A 174 21.86 -14.51 10.40
C ALA A 174 22.27 -14.65 8.92
N LEU A 175 21.59 -13.98 7.99
CA LEU A 175 21.95 -13.94 6.57
C LEU A 175 23.10 -12.96 6.29
N GLY A 176 23.53 -12.17 7.28
CA GLY A 176 24.63 -11.24 7.17
C GLY A 176 24.27 -9.94 6.44
N ALA A 177 25.14 -8.95 6.59
CA ALA A 177 24.91 -7.57 6.13
C ALA A 177 25.01 -7.39 4.60
N ALA A 178 25.51 -8.38 3.87
CA ALA A 178 25.72 -8.32 2.42
C ALA A 178 24.52 -8.80 1.58
N LEU A 179 23.61 -9.59 2.17
CA LEU A 179 22.44 -10.11 1.45
C LEU A 179 21.30 -9.08 1.42
N PRO A 180 20.60 -8.89 0.29
CA PRO A 180 19.43 -8.02 0.20
C PRO A 180 18.32 -8.48 1.13
N ASP A 181 17.33 -7.62 1.35
CA ASP A 181 16.16 -8.00 2.13
C ASP A 181 15.37 -9.12 1.43
N THR A 182 14.87 -10.07 2.22
CA THR A 182 14.22 -11.27 1.66
C THR A 182 12.74 -11.05 1.36
N ALA A 183 12.10 -10.09 2.05
CA ALA A 183 10.69 -9.79 1.88
C ALA A 183 10.33 -8.42 2.47
N ALA A 184 9.49 -7.66 1.77
CA ALA A 184 8.85 -6.47 2.30
C ALA A 184 7.61 -6.80 3.16
N ARG A 185 7.05 -5.80 3.83
CA ARG A 185 5.75 -5.88 4.53
C ARG A 185 4.77 -4.89 3.92
N ALA A 186 3.49 -5.23 3.93
CA ALA A 186 2.41 -4.28 3.74
C ALA A 186 1.89 -3.85 5.12
N LYS A 187 1.97 -2.55 5.42
CA LYS A 187 1.49 -1.96 6.68
C LYS A 187 0.20 -1.20 6.41
N VAL A 188 -0.86 -1.54 7.15
CA VAL A 188 -2.06 -0.70 7.24
C VAL A 188 -1.71 0.54 8.04
N VAL A 189 -1.90 1.70 7.41
CA VAL A 189 -1.69 3.00 8.01
C VAL A 189 -3.02 3.69 8.16
N TRP A 190 -3.19 4.40 9.28
CA TRP A 190 -4.35 5.22 9.53
C TRP A 190 -3.93 6.61 10.02
N GLN A 191 -4.73 7.62 9.66
CA GLN A 191 -4.58 8.99 10.16
C GLN A 191 -5.97 9.59 10.40
N VAL A 192 -6.14 10.33 11.49
CA VAL A 192 -7.29 11.20 11.75
C VAL A 192 -6.98 12.58 11.23
N LEU A 193 -7.77 13.03 10.24
CA LEU A 193 -7.59 14.31 9.55
C LEU A 193 -8.84 15.19 9.67
N PRO A 194 -8.68 16.52 9.75
CA PRO A 194 -9.80 17.44 9.66
C PRO A 194 -10.21 17.64 8.19
N LEU A 195 -11.52 17.64 7.94
CA LEU A 195 -12.14 17.99 6.67
C LEU A 195 -13.12 19.15 6.91
N PRO A 196 -12.84 20.37 6.41
CA PRO A 196 -13.73 21.51 6.57
C PRO A 196 -15.17 21.21 6.09
N GLY A 197 -16.17 21.65 6.86
CA GLY A 197 -17.58 21.39 6.52
C GLY A 197 -18.00 21.94 5.16
N ALA A 198 -17.35 23.02 4.70
CA ALA A 198 -17.56 23.61 3.38
C ALA A 198 -17.21 22.64 2.23
N GLU A 199 -16.22 21.77 2.39
CA GLU A 199 -15.84 20.79 1.36
C GLU A 199 -16.89 19.68 1.18
N LEU A 200 -17.73 19.46 2.20
CA LEU A 200 -18.85 18.53 2.14
C LEU A 200 -20.11 19.18 1.54
N GLY A 201 -20.10 20.49 1.26
CA GLY A 201 -21.26 21.22 0.80
C GLY A 201 -22.42 21.25 1.81
N LEU A 202 -22.11 21.07 3.10
CA LEU A 202 -23.09 21.14 4.18
C LEU A 202 -23.29 22.61 4.58
N GLY A 203 -24.55 23.07 4.55
CA GLY A 203 -24.94 24.38 5.05
C GLY A 203 -25.59 24.28 6.44
N GLY A 204 -25.33 25.26 7.31
CA GLY A 204 -25.89 25.35 8.67
C GLY A 204 -25.01 24.72 9.76
N ASP A 205 -25.23 25.15 11.01
CA ASP A 205 -24.32 24.84 12.12
C ASP A 205 -24.49 23.43 12.69
N ASN A 206 -25.64 22.77 12.47
CA ASN A 206 -25.96 21.45 13.03
C ASN A 206 -26.83 20.58 12.11
N PRO A 207 -26.29 20.12 10.97
CA PRO A 207 -26.99 19.14 10.13
C PRO A 207 -27.21 17.80 10.86
N PRO A 208 -28.30 17.06 10.56
CA PRO A 208 -28.50 15.70 11.06
C PRO A 208 -27.32 14.77 10.74
N ALA A 209 -27.04 13.81 11.63
CA ALA A 209 -25.91 12.88 11.47
C ALA A 209 -25.95 12.10 10.15
N ASP A 210 -27.14 11.69 9.70
CA ASP A 210 -27.33 10.95 8.45
C ASP A 210 -27.03 11.81 7.21
N ASP A 211 -27.36 13.11 7.24
CA ASP A 211 -27.03 14.03 6.16
C ASP A 211 -25.52 14.25 6.06
N ILE A 212 -24.83 14.33 7.21
CA ILE A 212 -23.36 14.42 7.26
C ILE A 212 -22.74 13.16 6.67
N ARG A 213 -23.21 11.97 7.08
CA ARG A 213 -22.74 10.69 6.54
C ARG A 213 -22.95 10.61 5.02
N ALA A 214 -24.13 10.98 4.53
CA ALA A 214 -24.43 10.94 3.10
C ALA A 214 -23.55 11.93 2.29
N ALA A 215 -23.32 13.13 2.80
CA ALA A 215 -22.41 14.09 2.18
C ALA A 215 -20.97 13.58 2.17
N PHE A 216 -20.51 13.00 3.29
CA PHE A 216 -19.21 12.38 3.40
C PHE A 216 -19.02 11.22 2.43
N THR A 217 -19.99 10.30 2.31
CA THR A 217 -19.92 9.18 1.37
C THR A 217 -19.72 9.66 -0.07
N ARG A 218 -20.44 10.71 -0.50
CA ARG A 218 -20.25 11.30 -1.84
C ARG A 218 -18.87 11.92 -2.02
N TRP A 219 -18.34 12.59 -0.99
CA TRP A 219 -16.99 13.15 -1.01
C TRP A 219 -15.93 12.03 -1.08
N ALA A 220 -16.04 11.02 -0.21
CA ALA A 220 -15.11 9.90 -0.11
C ALA A 220 -15.04 9.10 -1.41
N GLN A 221 -16.18 8.86 -2.08
CA GLN A 221 -16.21 8.21 -3.39
C GLN A 221 -15.43 8.98 -4.46
N ARG A 222 -15.54 10.32 -4.49
CA ARG A 222 -14.75 11.15 -5.41
C ARG A 222 -13.27 11.18 -5.05
N ALA A 223 -12.96 11.25 -3.75
CA ALA A 223 -11.59 11.27 -3.24
C ALA A 223 -10.85 9.94 -3.49
N ALA A 224 -11.55 8.81 -3.43
CA ALA A 224 -10.97 7.48 -3.65
C ALA A 224 -10.87 7.11 -5.15
N ALA A 225 -11.77 7.61 -6.01
CA ALA A 225 -11.80 7.24 -7.42
C ALA A 225 -10.49 7.64 -8.13
N PRO A 226 -9.81 6.71 -8.84
CA PRO A 226 -8.62 7.04 -9.61
C PRO A 226 -9.00 7.91 -10.80
N ALA A 227 -8.41 9.10 -10.88
CA ALA A 227 -8.68 10.08 -11.94
C ALA A 227 -7.63 10.03 -13.08
N SER A 228 -6.55 9.29 -12.91
CA SER A 228 -5.47 9.12 -13.91
C SER A 228 -5.56 7.76 -14.59
N ARG A 229 -5.08 7.68 -15.83
CA ARG A 229 -4.95 6.42 -16.59
C ARG A 229 -3.66 6.43 -17.40
N LEU A 230 -3.01 5.28 -17.48
CA LEU A 230 -1.79 5.09 -18.29
C LEU A 230 -1.98 3.88 -19.20
N ALA A 231 -1.36 3.89 -20.37
CA ALA A 231 -1.11 2.70 -21.17
C ALA A 231 0.40 2.56 -21.43
N ALA A 232 0.89 1.33 -21.52
CA ALA A 232 2.28 1.05 -21.84
C ALA A 232 2.38 0.15 -23.08
N ARG A 233 3.48 0.28 -23.81
CA ARG A 233 3.83 -0.60 -24.93
C ARG A 233 5.33 -0.72 -25.07
N SER A 234 5.74 -1.69 -25.87
CA SER A 234 7.06 -1.69 -26.47
C SER A 234 6.95 -1.36 -27.97
N GLU A 235 7.87 -0.55 -28.48
CA GLU A 235 7.95 -0.17 -29.89
C GLU A 235 9.42 -0.23 -30.33
N ARG A 236 9.67 -0.80 -31.52
CA ARG A 236 11.04 -0.91 -32.04
C ARG A 236 11.62 0.50 -32.27
N PRO A 237 12.75 0.85 -31.63
CA PRO A 237 13.36 2.16 -31.83
C PRO A 237 13.80 2.35 -33.29
N GLY A 238 13.68 3.56 -33.86
CA GLY A 238 14.01 3.83 -35.27
C GLY A 238 15.49 3.68 -35.67
N HIS A 239 16.37 3.47 -34.69
CA HIS A 239 17.83 3.31 -34.78
C HIS A 239 18.25 1.87 -34.41
N ALA A 240 17.28 0.95 -34.41
CA ALA A 240 17.46 -0.45 -34.07
C ALA A 240 18.46 -1.22 -34.94
N ASP A 241 18.87 -0.66 -36.08
CA ASP A 241 19.84 -1.26 -37.00
C ASP A 241 21.30 -0.93 -36.64
N ASP A 242 21.54 0.00 -35.70
CA ASP A 242 22.88 0.46 -35.31
C ASP A 242 23.53 -0.40 -34.21
N ASP A 243 22.74 -1.23 -33.50
CA ASP A 243 23.21 -2.18 -32.45
C ASP A 243 22.57 -3.58 -32.61
N PRO A 244 23.04 -4.42 -33.55
CA PRO A 244 22.41 -5.69 -33.90
C PRO A 244 22.73 -6.88 -32.95
N CYS A 245 23.49 -6.70 -31.88
CA CYS A 245 24.22 -7.81 -31.26
C CYS A 245 23.67 -8.38 -29.94
N LEU A 246 22.59 -7.85 -29.36
CA LEU A 246 22.15 -8.28 -28.01
C LEU A 246 20.73 -8.86 -27.93
N VAL A 247 19.85 -8.61 -28.91
CA VAL A 247 18.45 -9.06 -28.88
C VAL A 247 17.99 -9.45 -30.29
N ALA A 248 17.01 -10.36 -30.39
CA ALA A 248 16.43 -10.78 -31.67
C ALA A 248 16.00 -9.55 -32.52
N PRO A 249 16.19 -9.56 -33.85
CA PRO A 249 15.97 -8.38 -34.70
C PRO A 249 14.57 -7.76 -34.60
N ASP A 250 13.55 -8.58 -34.37
CA ASP A 250 12.14 -8.19 -34.29
C ASP A 250 11.68 -7.81 -32.86
N ALA A 251 12.58 -7.90 -31.87
CA ALA A 251 12.25 -7.54 -30.49
C ALA A 251 11.99 -6.04 -30.36
N ARG A 252 10.87 -5.70 -29.72
CA ARG A 252 10.42 -4.34 -29.47
C ARG A 252 11.02 -3.82 -28.17
N TYR A 253 10.97 -4.64 -27.11
CA TYR A 253 11.78 -4.45 -25.91
C TYR A 253 13.20 -4.95 -26.16
N ARG A 254 14.20 -4.11 -25.84
CA ARG A 254 15.62 -4.40 -26.11
C ARG A 254 16.51 -4.48 -24.87
N GLY A 255 15.92 -4.45 -23.68
CA GLY A 255 16.69 -4.61 -22.46
C GLY A 255 17.25 -6.03 -22.32
N PRO A 256 18.46 -6.17 -21.77
CA PRO A 256 19.14 -7.47 -21.65
C PRO A 256 18.51 -8.41 -20.63
N GLU A 257 17.61 -7.91 -19.79
CA GLU A 257 17.07 -8.63 -18.62
C GLU A 257 15.55 -8.47 -18.50
N ASN A 258 14.93 -9.37 -17.73
CA ASN A 258 13.55 -9.19 -17.34
C ASN A 258 13.48 -8.10 -16.25
N GLN A 259 12.56 -7.15 -16.41
CA GLN A 259 12.42 -6.00 -15.51
C GLN A 259 10.97 -5.81 -15.08
N LEU A 260 10.76 -5.10 -13.98
CA LEU A 260 9.43 -4.66 -13.53
C LEU A 260 9.43 -3.13 -13.44
N TYR A 261 9.21 -2.49 -14.58
CA TYR A 261 9.20 -1.04 -14.64
C TYR A 261 8.06 -0.48 -13.78
N ARG A 262 8.38 0.51 -12.97
CA ARG A 262 7.40 1.31 -12.22
C ARG A 262 7.41 2.72 -12.77
N VAL A 263 6.23 3.21 -13.16
CA VAL A 263 6.01 4.64 -13.44
C VAL A 263 5.17 5.20 -12.31
N GLU A 264 5.71 6.16 -11.56
CA GLU A 264 5.09 6.73 -10.36
C GLU A 264 4.93 8.25 -10.52
N VAL A 265 3.74 8.77 -10.22
CA VAL A 265 3.51 10.21 -10.08
C VAL A 265 4.28 10.71 -8.86
N HIS A 266 5.20 11.65 -9.10
CA HIS A 266 5.98 12.28 -8.04
C HIS A 266 5.23 13.49 -7.48
N GLU A 267 5.17 14.60 -8.22
CA GLU A 267 4.28 15.71 -7.87
C GLU A 267 2.90 15.49 -8.52
N GLY A 268 1.85 15.55 -7.71
CA GLY A 268 0.46 15.49 -8.18
C GLY A 268 -0.04 16.81 -8.78
N GLY A 269 -1.27 16.80 -9.28
CA GLY A 269 -1.94 17.95 -9.86
C GLY A 269 -2.59 17.66 -11.20
N THR A 270 -2.82 18.72 -11.98
CA THR A 270 -3.22 18.61 -13.39
C THR A 270 -2.01 18.20 -14.25
N ALA A 271 -2.23 17.81 -15.51
CA ALA A 271 -1.14 17.43 -16.41
C ALA A 271 -0.03 18.49 -16.59
N GLN A 272 -0.34 19.78 -16.38
CA GLN A 272 0.64 20.86 -16.50
C GLN A 272 1.58 20.97 -15.29
N GLU A 273 1.10 20.52 -14.13
CA GLU A 273 1.81 20.59 -12.86
C GLU A 273 2.50 19.26 -12.56
N ALA A 274 1.79 18.16 -12.85
CA ALA A 274 2.18 16.83 -12.43
C ALA A 274 3.49 16.37 -13.07
N THR A 275 4.27 15.66 -12.26
CA THR A 275 5.51 15.01 -12.68
C THR A 275 5.46 13.52 -12.37
N PHE A 276 6.25 12.74 -13.08
CA PHE A 276 6.44 11.33 -12.83
C PHE A 276 7.93 10.98 -12.81
N LYS A 277 8.25 9.92 -12.08
CA LYS A 277 9.56 9.28 -12.00
C LYS A 277 9.37 7.80 -12.34
N TRP A 278 10.45 7.14 -12.72
CA TRP A 278 10.36 5.72 -13.05
C TRP A 278 11.61 4.95 -12.65
N SER A 279 11.43 3.65 -12.44
CA SER A 279 12.50 2.71 -12.09
C SER A 279 12.31 1.39 -12.83
N ARG A 280 13.41 0.73 -13.21
CA ARG A 280 13.40 -0.61 -13.83
C ARG A 280 13.04 -1.71 -12.82
N GLU A 281 13.41 -1.51 -11.56
CA GLU A 281 13.29 -2.49 -10.46
C GLU A 281 12.17 -2.13 -9.46
N ASN A 282 11.05 -1.57 -9.94
CA ASN A 282 9.93 -1.18 -9.10
C ASN A 282 10.29 -0.21 -7.92
N GLY A 283 11.36 0.56 -8.07
CA GLY A 283 11.88 1.46 -7.03
C GLY A 283 12.34 0.71 -5.77
N SER A 284 12.79 -0.53 -5.90
CA SER A 284 13.28 -1.36 -4.79
C SER A 284 14.69 -0.99 -4.32
N VAL A 285 15.50 -0.41 -5.20
CA VAL A 285 16.91 -0.08 -4.92
C VAL A 285 16.98 1.07 -3.92
N THR A 286 17.44 0.75 -2.71
CA THR A 286 17.54 1.68 -1.58
C THR A 286 18.88 1.57 -0.86
N PHE A 287 19.35 2.70 -0.33
CA PHE A 287 20.62 2.81 0.39
C PHE A 287 20.36 3.46 1.76
N PRO A 288 20.41 2.70 2.87
CA PRO A 288 20.24 3.26 4.21
C PRO A 288 21.29 4.33 4.51
N VAL A 289 20.84 5.44 5.09
CA VAL A 289 21.68 6.58 5.44
C VAL A 289 22.11 6.47 6.91
N ASP A 290 23.42 6.52 7.14
CA ASP A 290 24.00 6.58 8.48
C ASP A 290 24.07 8.04 8.97
N GLU A 291 24.51 8.96 8.11
CA GLU A 291 24.68 10.38 8.44
C GLU A 291 24.47 11.30 7.22
N LEU A 292 24.05 12.54 7.47
CA LEU A 292 23.86 13.58 6.46
C LEU A 292 24.56 14.88 6.90
N ASP A 293 25.57 15.29 6.14
CA ASP A 293 26.35 16.52 6.34
C ASP A 293 26.26 17.43 5.10
N GLY A 294 25.34 18.40 5.15
CA GLY A 294 25.03 19.29 4.02
C GLY A 294 24.61 18.51 2.78
N THR A 295 25.53 18.38 1.81
CA THR A 295 25.32 17.62 0.56
C THR A 295 25.95 16.24 0.57
N TRP A 296 26.75 15.92 1.58
CA TRP A 296 27.38 14.61 1.73
C TRP A 296 26.50 13.69 2.56
N VAL A 297 26.36 12.45 2.09
CA VAL A 297 25.53 11.42 2.72
C VAL A 297 26.38 10.18 2.93
N ASP A 298 26.56 9.79 4.18
CA ASP A 298 27.22 8.54 4.55
C ASP A 298 26.19 7.41 4.53
N LEU A 299 26.54 6.30 3.86
CA LEU A 299 25.64 5.19 3.59
C LEU A 299 26.12 3.91 4.28
N ALA A 300 25.18 3.12 4.78
CA ALA A 300 25.48 1.82 5.37
C ALA A 300 26.12 0.87 4.32
N THR A 301 25.68 0.99 3.07
CA THR A 301 26.18 0.28 1.89
C THR A 301 26.03 1.15 0.63
N LEU A 302 26.94 0.99 -0.34
CA LEU A 302 26.85 1.61 -1.66
C LEU A 302 26.18 0.71 -2.71
N GLY A 303 25.75 -0.48 -2.29
CA GLY A 303 25.32 -1.57 -3.17
C GLY A 303 26.24 -2.78 -3.04
N SER A 304 25.80 -3.91 -3.59
CA SER A 304 26.51 -5.20 -3.50
C SER A 304 26.94 -5.72 -4.88
N ASP A 305 26.52 -5.09 -5.98
CA ASP A 305 26.81 -5.50 -7.36
C ASP A 305 26.75 -4.34 -8.36
N ASP A 306 27.49 -4.45 -9.47
CA ASP A 306 27.65 -3.40 -10.49
C ASP A 306 26.33 -2.81 -11.04
N LYS A 307 25.18 -3.48 -10.88
CA LYS A 307 23.88 -3.06 -11.45
C LYS A 307 22.98 -2.38 -10.42
N LEU A 308 23.04 -2.82 -9.17
CA LEU A 308 22.28 -2.28 -8.06
C LEU A 308 23.06 -1.21 -7.28
N ASP A 309 24.31 -0.95 -7.67
CA ASP A 309 25.15 0.10 -7.11
C ASP A 309 24.64 1.52 -7.43
N LEU A 310 25.09 2.46 -6.60
CA LEU A 310 24.83 3.88 -6.78
C LEU A 310 25.96 4.55 -7.57
N ASN A 311 25.63 5.14 -8.72
CA ASN A 311 26.59 5.73 -9.65
C ASN A 311 26.46 7.25 -9.77
N VAL A 312 27.55 7.92 -10.18
CA VAL A 312 27.52 9.35 -10.51
C VAL A 312 26.55 9.58 -11.67
N GLY A 313 25.63 10.52 -11.48
CA GLY A 313 24.59 10.85 -12.46
C GLY A 313 23.22 10.27 -12.12
N ASP A 314 23.15 9.26 -11.25
CA ASP A 314 21.90 8.63 -10.82
C ASP A 314 20.97 9.65 -10.16
N ARG A 315 19.65 9.46 -10.36
CA ARG A 315 18.64 10.21 -9.64
C ARG A 315 18.31 9.48 -8.35
N VAL A 316 18.25 10.24 -7.26
CA VAL A 316 17.89 9.74 -5.95
C VAL A 316 16.81 10.60 -5.31
N GLU A 317 15.91 9.94 -4.61
CA GLU A 317 14.99 10.56 -3.67
C GLU A 317 15.53 10.34 -2.27
N PHE A 318 15.65 11.41 -1.48
CA PHE A 318 16.00 11.30 -0.06
C PHE A 318 14.71 11.10 0.73
N VAL A 319 14.60 9.97 1.42
CA VAL A 319 13.36 9.51 2.06
C VAL A 319 13.60 9.20 3.53
N ASP A 320 12.58 9.41 4.37
CA ASP A 320 12.47 8.82 5.69
C ASP A 320 11.01 8.38 5.96
N THR A 321 10.76 7.74 7.10
CA THR A 321 9.42 7.24 7.45
C THR A 321 8.35 8.34 7.46
N ALA A 322 8.70 9.56 7.87
CA ALA A 322 7.78 10.70 7.91
C ALA A 322 7.44 11.19 6.51
N TYR A 323 8.45 11.32 5.64
CA TYR A 323 8.28 11.65 4.23
C TYR A 323 7.29 10.70 3.54
N THR A 324 7.51 9.38 3.68
CA THR A 324 6.65 8.36 3.07
C THR A 324 5.23 8.40 3.62
N SER A 325 5.06 8.52 4.94
CA SER A 325 3.73 8.50 5.58
C SER A 325 2.90 9.75 5.29
N ARG A 326 3.57 10.89 5.04
CA ARG A 326 2.91 12.12 4.61
C ARG A 326 2.58 12.15 3.12
N GLY A 327 3.17 11.25 2.32
CA GLY A 327 3.06 11.29 0.86
C GLY A 327 3.69 12.56 0.28
N ALA A 328 4.83 12.98 0.84
CA ALA A 328 5.57 14.14 0.36
C ALA A 328 6.21 13.88 -1.01
N ALA A 329 6.50 14.96 -1.74
CA ALA A 329 7.18 14.94 -3.04
C ALA A 329 8.19 16.08 -3.06
N GLU A 330 9.34 15.85 -2.41
CA GLU A 330 10.44 16.81 -2.40
C GLU A 330 11.34 16.59 -3.63
N PRO A 331 12.06 17.62 -4.10
CA PRO A 331 12.87 17.52 -5.31
C PRO A 331 13.81 16.32 -5.35
N LEU A 332 13.87 15.64 -6.50
CA LEU A 332 14.82 14.57 -6.74
C LEU A 332 16.23 15.14 -6.93
N LEU A 333 17.20 14.51 -6.29
CA LEU A 333 18.60 14.91 -6.30
C LEU A 333 19.39 14.05 -7.29
N ARG A 334 20.52 14.56 -7.75
CA ARG A 334 21.46 13.81 -8.58
C ARG A 334 22.70 13.47 -7.76
N VAL A 335 23.19 12.25 -7.87
CA VAL A 335 24.51 11.88 -7.34
C VAL A 335 25.58 12.61 -8.14
N ALA A 336 26.28 13.54 -7.50
CA ALA A 336 27.33 14.34 -8.12
C ALA A 336 28.71 13.69 -7.98
N GLU A 337 28.91 12.89 -6.93
CA GLU A 337 30.18 12.24 -6.61
C GLU A 337 29.94 11.00 -5.75
N VAL A 338 30.81 9.99 -5.92
CA VAL A 338 30.81 8.75 -5.11
C VAL A 338 32.21 8.53 -4.56
N ASP A 339 32.31 8.41 -3.24
CA ASP A 339 33.54 8.09 -2.50
C ASP A 339 33.42 6.65 -1.98
N LEU A 340 33.98 5.71 -2.76
CA LEU A 340 33.93 4.28 -2.44
C LEU A 340 34.62 3.95 -1.10
N PRO A 341 35.86 4.43 -0.81
CA PRO A 341 36.49 4.19 0.49
C PRO A 341 35.70 4.73 1.68
N GLY A 342 35.07 5.90 1.53
CA GLY A 342 34.27 6.53 2.58
C GLY A 342 32.85 5.97 2.72
N ARG A 343 32.37 5.19 1.74
CA ARG A 343 30.95 4.79 1.60
C ARG A 343 29.99 5.98 1.65
N ARG A 344 30.34 7.05 0.93
CA ARG A 344 29.57 8.28 0.93
C ARG A 344 29.37 8.83 -0.46
N VAL A 345 28.28 9.56 -0.63
CA VAL A 345 27.94 10.23 -1.89
C VAL A 345 27.70 11.71 -1.67
N ARG A 346 28.07 12.52 -2.65
CA ARG A 346 27.71 13.94 -2.68
C ARG A 346 26.51 14.13 -3.60
N LEU A 347 25.47 14.74 -3.07
CA LEU A 347 24.27 15.08 -3.82
C LEU A 347 24.43 16.44 -4.53
N SER A 348 23.60 16.67 -5.53
CA SER A 348 23.61 17.90 -6.33
C SER A 348 23.15 19.13 -5.54
N ASP A 349 22.38 18.93 -4.49
CA ASP A 349 21.87 19.94 -3.58
C ASP A 349 21.63 19.31 -2.21
N GLU A 350 21.40 20.13 -1.19
CA GLU A 350 21.07 19.66 0.15
C GLU A 350 19.65 19.08 0.20
N PRO A 351 19.42 17.92 0.86
CA PRO A 351 18.09 17.39 1.06
C PRO A 351 17.16 18.38 1.77
N ALA A 352 15.86 18.32 1.42
CA ALA A 352 14.84 19.19 1.98
C ALA A 352 14.94 19.23 3.53
N PRO A 353 14.87 20.42 4.18
CA PRO A 353 15.21 20.59 5.60
C PRO A 353 14.43 19.69 6.57
N GLY A 354 13.23 19.24 6.19
CA GLY A 354 12.36 18.40 7.01
C GLY A 354 12.54 16.89 6.82
N VAL A 355 13.51 16.44 6.01
CA VAL A 355 13.71 15.03 5.67
C VAL A 355 15.13 14.60 6.05
N GLY A 356 15.27 13.44 6.67
CA GLY A 356 16.57 12.80 6.85
C GLY A 356 17.43 13.28 8.00
N ARG A 357 16.94 14.23 8.81
CA ARG A 357 17.68 14.81 9.95
C ARG A 357 17.47 14.07 11.26
N ARG A 358 16.61 13.05 11.25
CA ARG A 358 16.20 12.29 12.44
C ARG A 358 16.52 10.81 12.21
N PRO A 359 17.62 10.28 12.76
CA PRO A 359 18.03 8.89 12.56
C PRO A 359 16.95 7.86 12.95
N GLU A 360 16.13 8.18 13.95
CA GLU A 360 15.02 7.35 14.40
C GLU A 360 13.87 7.22 13.38
N LEU A 361 13.87 8.02 12.30
CA LEU A 361 12.95 7.89 11.19
C LEU A 361 13.49 7.04 10.04
N HIS A 362 14.68 6.46 10.23
CA HIS A 362 15.35 5.54 9.30
C HIS A 362 15.47 6.13 7.88
N PRO A 363 16.30 7.16 7.70
CA PRO A 363 16.51 7.75 6.38
C PRO A 363 17.21 6.80 5.41
N PHE A 364 16.85 6.90 4.13
CA PHE A 364 17.48 6.17 3.04
C PHE A 364 17.40 6.96 1.73
N LEU A 365 18.34 6.68 0.82
CA LEU A 365 18.23 7.10 -0.58
C LEU A 365 17.49 6.03 -1.37
N ARG A 366 16.61 6.45 -2.29
CA ARG A 366 15.98 5.56 -3.29
C ARG A 366 16.39 5.96 -4.69
N ARG A 367 16.88 5.00 -5.48
CA ARG A 367 17.30 5.24 -6.87
C ARG A 367 16.13 5.30 -7.84
N TRP A 368 16.24 6.18 -8.83
CA TRP A 368 15.33 6.33 -9.95
C TRP A 368 16.11 6.45 -11.26
N ASP A 369 15.52 5.98 -12.36
CA ASP A 369 16.26 5.71 -13.61
C ASP A 369 16.12 6.81 -14.68
N GLN A 370 15.29 7.84 -14.45
CA GLN A 370 15.21 8.95 -15.41
C GLN A 370 16.53 9.72 -15.52
N GLN A 371 16.97 9.97 -16.75
CA GLN A 371 18.21 10.71 -17.04
C GLN A 371 17.96 12.06 -17.71
N GLU A 372 18.86 13.02 -17.44
CA GLU A 372 18.92 14.29 -18.19
C GLU A 372 19.39 14.01 -19.64
N GLY A 373 18.56 14.34 -20.62
CA GLY A 373 18.96 14.31 -22.03
C GLY A 373 18.81 12.96 -22.75
N GLY A 374 18.29 11.91 -22.11
CA GLY A 374 18.00 10.62 -22.75
C GLY A 374 16.88 10.63 -23.80
N TRP A 375 16.20 11.77 -23.97
CA TRP A 375 15.02 11.90 -24.82
C TRP A 375 15.35 12.75 -26.05
N GLN A 376 15.88 12.12 -27.10
CA GLN A 376 15.90 12.75 -28.43
C GLN A 376 14.52 12.62 -29.06
N GLY A 377 13.68 13.64 -28.88
CA GLY A 377 12.44 13.76 -29.65
C GLY A 377 12.73 13.78 -31.16
N ARG A 378 11.77 13.31 -31.96
CA ARG A 378 11.83 13.26 -33.44
C ARG A 378 12.02 14.64 -34.13
N ARG A 379 12.09 15.72 -33.35
CA ARG A 379 12.40 17.10 -33.74
C ARG A 379 13.34 17.66 -32.67
N GLY A 380 14.60 17.94 -33.02
CA GLY A 380 15.69 18.31 -32.11
C GLY A 380 15.55 19.61 -31.30
N ALA A 381 14.45 19.81 -30.59
CA ALA A 381 14.32 20.84 -29.57
C ALA A 381 14.59 20.22 -28.19
N ARG A 382 15.71 20.59 -27.57
CA ARG A 382 15.98 20.34 -26.15
C ARG A 382 15.01 21.19 -25.33
N THR A 383 13.87 20.63 -24.94
CA THR A 383 13.11 21.18 -23.82
C THR A 383 13.63 20.55 -22.53
N ASP A 384 13.89 21.37 -21.53
CA ASP A 384 14.15 20.88 -20.17
C ASP A 384 12.85 20.25 -19.66
N ARG A 385 12.76 18.93 -19.82
CA ARG A 385 11.57 18.13 -19.47
C ARG A 385 11.51 17.80 -17.99
N LEU A 386 12.59 18.06 -17.25
CA LEU A 386 12.63 17.80 -15.83
C LEU A 386 12.12 19.01 -15.05
N ARG A 387 11.29 18.74 -14.06
CA ARG A 387 10.86 19.70 -13.04
C ARG A 387 11.21 19.08 -11.70
N HIS A 388 12.07 19.75 -10.94
CA HIS A 388 12.58 19.25 -9.66
C HIS A 388 13.14 17.81 -9.75
N GLY A 389 13.82 17.50 -10.87
CA GLY A 389 14.44 16.19 -11.12
C GLY A 389 13.49 15.08 -11.61
N ALA A 390 12.18 15.33 -11.69
CA ALA A 390 11.16 14.40 -12.21
C ALA A 390 10.66 14.82 -13.61
N VAL A 391 10.15 13.87 -14.40
CA VAL A 391 9.68 14.09 -15.78
C VAL A 391 8.27 14.70 -15.77
N ARG A 392 8.00 15.74 -16.56
CA ARG A 392 6.64 16.28 -16.68
C ARG A 392 5.67 15.30 -17.33
N VAL A 393 4.44 15.23 -16.84
CA VAL A 393 3.36 14.48 -17.48
C VAL A 393 2.97 15.17 -18.79
N GLU A 394 2.78 14.39 -19.85
CA GLU A 394 2.24 14.85 -21.14
C GLU A 394 1.09 13.91 -21.55
N GLU A 395 -0.12 14.46 -21.60
CA GLU A 395 -1.31 13.70 -21.98
C GLU A 395 -1.47 13.62 -23.49
N GLY A 396 -2.04 12.51 -23.98
CA GLY A 396 -2.39 12.37 -25.39
C GLY A 396 -1.21 12.00 -26.31
N GLY A 397 -0.01 11.82 -25.78
CA GLY A 397 1.20 11.47 -26.50
C GLY A 397 1.92 10.25 -25.92
N TRP A 398 2.65 9.51 -26.77
CA TRP A 398 3.56 8.46 -26.33
C TRP A 398 4.89 9.06 -25.89
N LEU A 399 5.34 8.65 -24.71
CA LEU A 399 6.52 9.12 -24.04
C LEU A 399 7.51 7.95 -23.89
N PRO A 400 8.64 7.91 -24.63
CA PRO A 400 9.65 6.84 -24.54
C PRO A 400 10.50 6.85 -23.27
N LEU A 401 10.40 5.84 -22.40
CA LEU A 401 11.24 5.70 -21.21
C LEU A 401 12.69 5.33 -21.58
N GLU A 402 12.90 4.08 -22.02
CA GLU A 402 14.15 3.49 -22.49
C GLU A 402 13.87 2.12 -23.14
N ASP A 403 14.86 1.50 -23.80
CA ASP A 403 14.79 0.12 -24.31
C ASP A 403 13.56 -0.24 -25.16
N GLY A 404 12.97 0.76 -25.81
CA GLY A 404 11.76 0.63 -26.63
C GLY A 404 10.45 0.70 -25.84
N ILE A 405 10.49 0.89 -24.52
CA ILE A 405 9.29 1.07 -23.69
C ILE A 405 8.77 2.49 -23.81
N GLU A 406 7.48 2.63 -24.09
CA GLU A 406 6.79 3.91 -24.11
C GLU A 406 5.54 3.87 -23.24
N VAL A 407 5.20 5.02 -22.65
CA VAL A 407 3.98 5.21 -21.87
C VAL A 407 3.10 6.31 -22.45
N TYR A 408 1.80 6.19 -22.22
CA TYR A 408 0.79 7.12 -22.69
C TYR A 408 -0.13 7.49 -21.54
N PHE A 409 -0.18 8.77 -21.19
CA PHE A 409 -1.13 9.28 -20.21
C PHE A 409 -2.45 9.67 -20.88
N GLY A 410 -3.57 9.15 -20.35
CA GLY A 410 -4.91 9.48 -20.83
C GLY A 410 -5.26 10.95 -20.62
N THR A 411 -6.05 11.53 -21.53
CA THR A 411 -6.43 12.94 -21.48
C THR A 411 -7.44 13.26 -20.37
N GLY A 412 -7.30 14.42 -19.74
CA GLY A 412 -8.20 14.92 -18.71
C GLY A 412 -8.00 14.25 -17.35
N GLY A 413 -6.80 13.73 -17.09
CA GLY A 413 -6.47 13.07 -15.85
C GLY A 413 -6.21 14.05 -14.70
N THR A 414 -6.45 13.60 -13.47
CA THR A 414 -5.89 14.24 -12.27
C THR A 414 -4.94 13.25 -11.60
N TYR A 415 -3.72 13.69 -11.35
CA TYR A 415 -2.62 12.85 -10.88
C TYR A 415 -2.43 13.06 -9.38
N ARG A 416 -2.33 11.95 -8.63
CA ARG A 416 -2.04 11.99 -7.20
C ARG A 416 -0.63 11.48 -6.96
N THR A 417 0.12 12.18 -6.10
CA THR A 417 1.44 11.72 -5.66
C THR A 417 1.37 10.28 -5.16
N GLY A 418 2.27 9.43 -5.65
CA GLY A 418 2.34 8.02 -5.32
C GLY A 418 1.41 7.12 -6.15
N ASP A 419 0.53 7.64 -7.02
CA ASP A 419 -0.12 6.83 -8.05
C ASP A 419 0.94 6.18 -8.94
N PHE A 420 0.84 4.87 -9.20
CA PHE A 420 1.83 4.18 -10.01
C PHE A 420 1.24 3.09 -10.89
N TRP A 421 2.00 2.72 -11.92
CA TRP A 421 1.74 1.59 -12.81
C TRP A 421 2.96 0.70 -12.88
N LEU A 422 2.72 -0.61 -13.00
CA LEU A 422 3.78 -1.62 -13.16
C LEU A 422 3.72 -2.20 -14.57
N ILE A 423 4.88 -2.32 -15.21
CA ILE A 423 5.03 -2.76 -16.58
C ILE A 423 6.11 -3.86 -16.60
N PRO A 424 5.71 -5.15 -16.50
CA PRO A 424 6.66 -6.24 -16.60
C PRO A 424 7.20 -6.32 -18.03
N ALA A 425 8.52 -6.21 -18.20
CA ALA A 425 9.20 -6.34 -19.49
C ALA A 425 9.94 -7.68 -19.54
N ARG A 426 9.90 -8.35 -20.71
CA ARG A 426 10.49 -9.69 -20.87
C ARG A 426 11.38 -9.75 -22.09
N THR A 427 12.66 -10.04 -21.87
CA THR A 427 13.64 -10.23 -22.96
C THR A 427 13.26 -11.41 -23.84
N ALA A 428 12.74 -12.49 -23.25
CA ALA A 428 12.37 -13.70 -23.98
C ALA A 428 11.24 -13.48 -25.00
N THR A 429 10.29 -12.57 -24.73
CA THR A 429 9.23 -12.20 -25.67
C THR A 429 9.57 -10.96 -26.48
N GLY A 430 10.59 -10.20 -26.07
CA GLY A 430 10.92 -8.90 -26.66
C GLY A 430 9.76 -7.90 -26.56
N ASP A 431 8.95 -7.96 -25.49
CA ASP A 431 7.74 -7.14 -25.32
C ASP A 431 7.43 -6.92 -23.82
N VAL A 432 6.43 -6.07 -23.54
CA VAL A 432 5.87 -5.83 -22.20
C VAL A 432 4.57 -6.62 -21.99
N GLU A 433 4.37 -7.11 -20.76
CA GLU A 433 3.12 -7.77 -20.34
C GLU A 433 2.05 -6.69 -20.00
N TRP A 434 1.45 -6.08 -21.01
CA TRP A 434 0.41 -5.07 -20.85
C TRP A 434 -0.97 -5.52 -21.40
N PRO A 435 -2.10 -5.20 -20.75
CA PRO A 435 -3.43 -5.52 -21.28
C PRO A 435 -3.70 -4.85 -22.63
N THR A 436 -4.19 -5.61 -23.61
CA THR A 436 -4.56 -5.12 -24.94
C THR A 436 -6.00 -5.45 -25.31
N ASP A 437 -6.59 -4.66 -26.22
CA ASP A 437 -7.83 -5.03 -26.88
C ASP A 437 -7.65 -6.17 -27.89
N ALA A 438 -8.74 -6.59 -28.54
CA ALA A 438 -8.72 -7.63 -29.58
C ALA A 438 -7.85 -7.28 -30.80
N ALA A 439 -7.61 -5.99 -31.04
CA ALA A 439 -6.74 -5.49 -32.11
C ALA A 439 -5.29 -5.29 -31.63
N ARG A 440 -4.92 -5.81 -30.44
CA ARG A 440 -3.59 -5.69 -29.82
C ARG A 440 -3.20 -4.25 -29.50
N ARG A 441 -4.16 -3.33 -29.35
CA ARG A 441 -3.90 -1.96 -28.89
C ARG A 441 -3.83 -1.93 -27.36
N PRO A 442 -2.81 -1.28 -26.76
CA PRO A 442 -2.71 -1.12 -25.32
C PRO A 442 -3.95 -0.47 -24.71
N LEU A 443 -4.45 -1.04 -23.62
CA LEU A 443 -5.59 -0.51 -22.87
C LEU A 443 -5.13 0.47 -21.80
N LEU A 444 -5.87 1.56 -21.61
CA LEU A 444 -5.70 2.47 -20.48
C LEU A 444 -6.06 1.76 -19.16
N GLN A 445 -5.11 1.73 -18.22
CA GLN A 445 -5.27 1.14 -16.90
C GLN A 445 -5.31 2.21 -15.81
N ALA A 446 -6.13 1.99 -14.79
CA ALA A 446 -6.06 2.74 -13.54
C ALA A 446 -4.71 2.49 -12.86
N PRO A 447 -4.19 3.44 -12.05
CA PRO A 447 -3.00 3.19 -11.27
C PRO A 447 -3.22 1.97 -10.38
N ALA A 448 -2.20 1.12 -10.25
CA ALA A 448 -2.08 0.10 -9.21
C ALA A 448 -1.74 0.71 -7.83
N GLY A 449 -1.92 2.04 -7.72
CA GLY A 449 -1.48 2.93 -6.66
C GLY A 449 -2.08 2.64 -5.28
N ILE A 450 -1.80 3.55 -4.36
CA ILE A 450 -2.25 3.46 -2.97
C ILE A 450 -3.77 3.64 -2.94
N ALA A 451 -4.52 2.57 -2.67
CA ALA A 451 -5.94 2.65 -2.40
C ALA A 451 -6.15 3.32 -1.03
N VAL A 452 -6.85 4.46 -1.04
CA VAL A 452 -7.16 5.21 0.18
C VAL A 452 -8.64 5.07 0.50
N HIS A 453 -8.91 4.68 1.72
CA HIS A 453 -10.24 4.45 2.29
C HIS A 453 -10.52 5.49 3.36
N TYR A 454 -11.80 5.83 3.55
CA TYR A 454 -12.20 6.90 4.47
C TYR A 454 -13.41 6.50 5.32
N ALA A 455 -13.44 6.93 6.58
CA ALA A 455 -14.62 6.83 7.44
C ALA A 455 -14.88 8.13 8.22
N PRO A 456 -16.15 8.55 8.41
CA PRO A 456 -16.46 9.68 9.25
C PRO A 456 -16.36 9.26 10.72
N LEU A 457 -15.63 10.02 11.54
CA LEU A 457 -15.50 9.72 12.96
C LEU A 457 -16.37 10.66 13.80
N ALA A 458 -16.24 11.97 13.58
CA ALA A 458 -16.95 12.94 14.40
C ALA A 458 -17.14 14.29 13.70
N TRP A 459 -18.28 14.92 13.92
CA TRP A 459 -18.53 16.30 13.50
C TRP A 459 -18.23 17.24 14.64
N VAL A 460 -17.22 18.10 14.45
CA VAL A 460 -16.72 19.03 15.47
C VAL A 460 -17.30 20.42 15.21
N ARG A 461 -17.99 20.96 16.21
CA ARG A 461 -18.62 22.29 16.18
C ARG A 461 -17.90 23.23 17.15
N GLY A 462 -18.08 24.54 16.94
CA GLY A 462 -17.52 25.55 17.84
C GLY A 462 -18.24 25.51 19.18
N ASP A 463 -17.47 25.58 20.29
CA ASP A 463 -17.85 25.30 21.71
C ASP A 463 -17.46 23.91 22.26
N ARG A 464 -16.73 23.09 21.49
CA ARG A 464 -16.35 21.70 21.85
C ARG A 464 -17.49 20.69 21.82
N GLN A 465 -18.63 21.03 21.22
CA GLN A 465 -19.65 20.04 20.90
C GLN A 465 -19.19 19.12 19.78
N ILE A 466 -19.33 17.82 20.02
CA ILE A 466 -18.98 16.77 19.09
C ILE A 466 -20.21 15.89 18.85
N THR A 467 -20.53 15.65 17.58
CA THR A 467 -21.48 14.61 17.18
C THR A 467 -20.69 13.39 16.77
N ASP A 468 -20.82 12.29 17.52
CA ASP A 468 -20.18 11.01 17.19
C ASP A 468 -20.81 10.40 15.93
N LEU A 469 -19.98 10.16 14.92
CA LEU A 469 -20.36 9.57 13.64
C LEU A 469 -19.80 8.17 13.47
N ARG A 470 -19.29 7.53 14.51
CA ARG A 470 -18.86 6.14 14.41
C ARG A 470 -20.07 5.22 14.33
N LEU A 471 -19.88 4.04 13.74
CA LEU A 471 -20.85 2.95 13.77
C LEU A 471 -20.29 1.81 14.61
N ALA A 472 -21.16 1.13 15.34
CA ALA A 472 -20.81 -0.02 16.16
C ALA A 472 -21.64 -1.23 15.76
N PHE A 473 -21.01 -2.41 15.69
CA PHE A 473 -21.68 -3.67 15.41
C PHE A 473 -21.55 -4.64 16.59
N ARG A 474 -22.56 -5.50 16.74
CA ARG A 474 -22.55 -6.62 17.70
C ARG A 474 -22.02 -7.87 17.01
N PRO A 475 -21.40 -8.81 17.75
CA PRO A 475 -21.14 -10.14 17.22
C PRO A 475 -22.42 -10.75 16.66
N LEU A 476 -22.38 -11.34 15.46
CA LEU A 476 -23.55 -12.00 14.87
C LEU A 476 -24.06 -13.20 15.69
N SER A 477 -23.19 -13.78 16.52
CA SER A 477 -23.54 -14.83 17.48
C SER A 477 -24.29 -14.33 18.71
N ALA A 478 -24.32 -13.01 18.95
CA ALA A 478 -25.02 -12.45 20.10
C ALA A 478 -26.55 -12.65 19.93
N GLY A 479 -27.12 -13.51 20.77
CA GLY A 479 -28.54 -13.88 20.72
C GLY A 479 -28.83 -15.22 20.03
N ILE A 480 -27.81 -15.95 19.55
CA ILE A 480 -27.99 -17.36 19.15
C ILE A 480 -28.06 -18.21 20.43
N PRO A 481 -29.16 -18.95 20.68
CA PRO A 481 -29.28 -19.78 21.87
C PRO A 481 -28.19 -20.87 21.87
N ALA A 482 -27.66 -21.18 23.06
CA ALA A 482 -26.73 -22.30 23.21
C ALA A 482 -27.38 -23.58 22.64
N THR A 483 -26.61 -24.36 21.89
CA THR A 483 -27.05 -25.69 21.47
C THR A 483 -27.42 -26.48 22.72
N SER A 484 -28.70 -26.80 22.90
CA SER A 484 -29.12 -27.65 24.01
C SER A 484 -28.55 -29.05 23.78
N ASP A 485 -28.01 -29.70 24.81
CA ASP A 485 -27.64 -31.14 24.81
C ASP A 485 -28.83 -32.10 24.62
N ALA A 486 -30.00 -31.58 24.26
CA ALA A 486 -31.16 -32.41 23.99
C ALA A 486 -30.93 -33.17 22.66
N PRO A 487 -30.99 -34.52 22.67
CA PRO A 487 -30.96 -35.27 21.42
C PRO A 487 -32.12 -34.80 20.54
N PRO A 488 -31.97 -34.80 19.20
CA PRO A 488 -33.02 -34.33 18.30
C PRO A 488 -34.31 -35.08 18.65
N ALA A 489 -35.37 -34.31 18.95
CA ALA A 489 -36.66 -34.86 19.28
C ALA A 489 -37.05 -35.87 18.20
N ALA A 490 -37.24 -37.13 18.60
CA ALA A 490 -37.79 -38.14 17.74
C ALA A 490 -39.07 -37.57 17.12
N GLY A 491 -39.12 -37.54 15.79
CA GLY A 491 -40.27 -37.05 15.04
C GLY A 491 -41.57 -37.73 15.51
N PRO A 492 -42.73 -37.09 15.33
CA PRO A 492 -43.98 -37.57 15.88
C PRO A 492 -44.22 -39.02 15.45
N GLY A 493 -44.37 -39.87 16.47
CA GLY A 493 -44.52 -41.31 16.33
C GLY A 493 -45.68 -41.67 15.40
N ALA A 494 -45.44 -42.77 14.69
CA ALA A 494 -46.39 -43.46 13.85
C ALA A 494 -47.76 -43.62 14.53
N GLY A 495 -48.80 -43.09 13.89
CA GLY A 495 -50.18 -43.49 14.12
C GLY A 495 -50.37 -44.94 13.68
N THR A 496 -50.98 -45.74 14.55
CA THR A 496 -51.33 -47.14 14.32
C THR A 496 -52.57 -47.31 13.44
N ALA A 497 -52.45 -48.27 12.51
CA ALA A 497 -53.44 -49.18 11.94
C ALA A 497 -54.37 -48.72 10.79
N ASP A 498 -54.13 -49.28 9.59
CA ASP A 498 -55.03 -50.27 8.99
C ASP A 498 -54.23 -51.22 8.05
N PRO A 499 -54.57 -52.52 7.91
CA PRO A 499 -53.84 -53.48 7.09
C PRO A 499 -54.45 -53.64 5.67
N ALA A 500 -53.69 -54.29 4.78
CA ALA A 500 -53.95 -54.58 3.35
C ALA A 500 -53.50 -53.41 2.43
N THR A 501 -52.64 -53.59 1.43
CA THR A 501 -52.45 -54.71 0.50
C THR A 501 -51.02 -54.70 -0.05
N ASP A 502 -50.54 -55.90 -0.35
CA ASP A 502 -49.25 -56.26 -0.95
C ASP A 502 -49.04 -55.68 -2.37
N ALA A 503 -47.88 -55.06 -2.63
CA ALA A 503 -47.27 -54.96 -3.96
C ALA A 503 -45.84 -54.36 -3.88
N ALA A 504 -44.90 -55.14 -4.39
CA ALA A 504 -43.46 -54.88 -4.49
C ALA A 504 -43.06 -53.64 -5.31
N ALA A 505 -41.95 -52.97 -4.92
CA ALA A 505 -40.83 -52.59 -5.80
C ALA A 505 -39.79 -51.69 -5.08
N THR A 506 -38.66 -52.32 -4.72
CA THR A 506 -37.26 -51.89 -4.90
C THR A 506 -36.88 -50.39 -4.87
N ARG A 507 -36.14 -49.97 -3.83
CA ARG A 507 -35.22 -48.81 -3.88
C ARG A 507 -33.78 -49.33 -4.05
N PRO A 508 -32.97 -48.83 -5.01
CA PRO A 508 -31.56 -49.15 -5.04
C PRO A 508 -30.77 -48.25 -4.07
N ASN A 509 -29.79 -48.91 -3.49
CA ASN A 509 -28.86 -48.46 -2.48
C ASN A 509 -27.72 -47.65 -3.12
N ARG A 510 -27.26 -46.65 -2.36
CA ARG A 510 -25.91 -46.09 -2.28
C ARG A 510 -24.85 -46.83 -3.13
N SER A 511 -24.40 -46.20 -4.22
CA SER A 511 -23.29 -46.69 -5.04
C SER A 511 -21.97 -46.57 -4.28
N GLN A 512 -21.46 -47.71 -3.83
CA GLN A 512 -20.02 -47.99 -3.79
C GLN A 512 -19.58 -48.33 -5.20
N THR A 513 -18.56 -47.66 -5.73
CA THR A 513 -17.71 -48.21 -6.81
C THR A 513 -16.40 -47.41 -6.91
N THR A 514 -15.52 -47.65 -5.94
CA THR A 514 -14.06 -47.50 -6.11
C THR A 514 -13.48 -48.92 -6.22
N ALA A 515 -13.87 -49.63 -7.28
CA ALA A 515 -13.41 -51.01 -7.53
C ALA A 515 -13.50 -51.42 -9.02
N ALA A 516 -13.71 -50.48 -9.95
CA ALA A 516 -13.79 -50.76 -11.39
C ALA A 516 -12.78 -49.96 -12.24
N ALA A 517 -11.75 -49.36 -11.63
CA ALA A 517 -10.72 -48.60 -12.34
C ALA A 517 -9.31 -49.22 -12.24
N GLU A 518 -9.13 -50.33 -11.51
CA GLU A 518 -7.82 -50.98 -11.34
C GLU A 518 -7.66 -52.29 -12.14
N ALA A 519 -8.56 -52.59 -13.08
CA ALA A 519 -8.49 -53.82 -13.90
C ALA A 519 -8.43 -53.56 -15.42
N ALA A 520 -7.97 -52.38 -15.85
CA ALA A 520 -7.93 -52.00 -17.26
C ALA A 520 -6.57 -51.42 -17.73
N VAL A 521 -5.45 -51.88 -17.13
CA VAL A 521 -4.09 -51.44 -17.54
C VAL A 521 -3.15 -52.60 -17.91
N ASP A 522 -3.54 -53.87 -17.78
CA ASP A 522 -2.62 -55.01 -18.03
C ASP A 522 -2.86 -55.83 -19.31
N GLU A 523 -3.70 -55.39 -20.27
CA GLU A 523 -3.97 -56.20 -21.49
C GLU A 523 -3.98 -55.44 -22.83
N GLU A 524 -3.18 -54.39 -23.01
CA GLU A 524 -2.82 -53.90 -24.35
C GLU A 524 -1.29 -53.78 -24.50
N GLY A 525 -0.65 -54.93 -24.65
CA GLY A 525 0.80 -55.05 -24.80
C GLY A 525 1.27 -56.37 -25.38
N ALA A 526 0.60 -56.92 -26.40
CA ALA A 526 1.16 -57.93 -27.30
C ALA A 526 0.20 -58.19 -28.49
N GLY A 527 0.60 -57.82 -29.70
CA GLY A 527 -0.13 -58.11 -30.94
C GLY A 527 0.34 -57.29 -32.12
#